data_AF-A0A2S7KT43-F1
#
_entry.id   AF-A0A2S7KT43-F1
#
_cell.length_a   1.000
_cell.length_b   1.000
_cell.length_c   1.000
_cell.angle_alpha   90.00
_cell.angle_beta   90.00
_cell.angle_gamma   90.00
#
_symmetry.space_group_name_H-M   'P 1'
#
loop_
_entity.id
_entity.type
_entity.pdbx_description
1 polymer ?
#
loop_
_entity_poly.entity_id
_entity_poly.type
_entity_poly.pdbx_seq_one_letter_code
_entity_poly.pdbx_strand_id
1 'polypeptide(L)'
;MLNKTQLIALLSLVLSHLFLILNFVLDSPNGENIFLFYLAWILGIVSVVSNLILADNLGINKWALGVFGLFGIAWLFPPMLFTFFGIPCLVGFLGFGIYFHGKAFEKSSKKTA
;
A
#
# COMPACT_ATOMS: atom_id res chain seq x y z
N MET A 1 -20.25 7.31 -4.96
CA MET A 1 -20.04 5.89 -5.32
C MET A 1 -18.53 5.65 -5.44
N LEU A 2 -17.95 4.68 -4.72
CA LEU A 2 -16.52 4.39 -4.82
C LEU A 2 -16.19 3.89 -6.23
N ASN A 3 -15.23 4.52 -6.91
CA ASN A 3 -14.75 4.02 -8.19
C ASN A 3 -14.03 2.66 -7.98
N LYS A 4 -14.18 1.73 -8.94
CA LYS A 4 -13.56 0.39 -8.89
C LYS A 4 -12.06 0.45 -8.54
N THR A 5 -11.33 1.42 -9.08
CA THR A 5 -9.91 1.66 -8.80
C THR A 5 -9.64 1.99 -7.33
N GLN A 6 -10.47 2.85 -6.71
CA GLN A 6 -10.32 3.23 -5.31
C GLN A 6 -10.57 2.03 -4.38
N LEU A 7 -11.52 1.16 -4.72
CA LEU A 7 -11.81 -0.03 -3.93
C LEU A 7 -10.63 -1.02 -3.97
N ILE A 8 -10.11 -1.31 -5.17
CA ILE A 8 -8.96 -2.21 -5.35
C ILE A 8 -7.71 -1.65 -4.63
N ALA A 9 -7.45 -0.35 -4.78
CA ALA A 9 -6.32 0.31 -4.14
C ALA A 9 -6.40 0.26 -2.60
N LEU A 10 -7.59 0.46 -2.05
CA LEU A 10 -7.79 0.43 -0.60
C LEU A 10 -7.65 -1.00 -0.06
N LEU A 11 -8.34 -1.96 -0.69
CA LEU A 11 -8.32 -3.36 -0.25
C LEU A 11 -6.91 -3.94 -0.32
N SER A 12 -6.19 -3.73 -1.41
CA SER A 12 -4.81 -4.21 -1.54
C SER A 12 -3.86 -3.52 -0.55
N LEU A 13 -4.04 -2.23 -0.27
CA LEU A 13 -3.26 -1.51 0.75
C LEU A 13 -3.49 -2.08 2.15
N VAL A 14 -4.75 -2.26 2.56
CA VAL A 14 -5.10 -2.77 3.88
C VAL A 14 -4.65 -4.22 4.04
N LEU A 15 -4.98 -5.09 3.07
CA LEU A 15 -4.67 -6.52 3.17
C LEU A 15 -3.17 -6.80 3.12
N SER A 16 -2.40 -6.09 2.29
CA SER A 16 -0.93 -6.26 2.25
C SER A 16 -0.28 -5.95 3.61
N HIS A 17 -0.65 -4.84 4.24
CA HIS A 17 -0.11 -4.48 5.55
C HIS A 17 -0.61 -5.40 6.66
N LEU A 18 -1.90 -5.78 6.62
CA LEU A 18 -2.47 -6.68 7.62
C LEU A 18 -1.82 -8.07 7.58
N PHE A 19 -1.63 -8.65 6.40
CA PHE A 19 -0.93 -9.93 6.28
C PHE A 19 0.54 -9.84 6.64
N LEU A 20 1.20 -8.70 6.34
CA LEU A 20 2.58 -8.49 6.76
C LEU A 20 2.69 -8.42 8.29
N ILE A 21 1.80 -7.68 8.96
CA ILE A 21 1.75 -7.61 10.43
C ILE A 21 1.44 -8.99 11.02
N LEU A 22 0.46 -9.72 10.47
CA LEU A 22 0.13 -11.07 10.90
C LEU A 22 1.31 -12.03 10.73
N ASN A 23 2.07 -11.91 9.65
CA ASN A 23 3.28 -12.69 9.45
C ASN A 23 4.29 -12.46 10.58
N PHE A 24 4.50 -11.21 11.01
CA PHE A 24 5.39 -10.91 12.14
C PHE A 24 4.85 -11.35 13.50
N VAL A 25 3.53 -11.27 13.72
CA VAL A 25 2.89 -11.63 15.00
C VAL A 25 2.82 -13.14 15.18
N LEU A 26 2.55 -13.87 14.09
CA LEU A 26 2.42 -15.33 14.08
C LEU A 26 3.74 -16.03 13.80
N ASP A 27 4.85 -15.30 13.68
CA ASP A 27 6.16 -15.87 13.42
C ASP A 27 6.54 -16.78 14.60
N SER A 28 6.46 -18.09 14.37
CA SER A 28 6.74 -19.11 15.38
C SER A 28 8.08 -19.75 15.07
N PRO A 29 8.89 -20.10 16.09
CA PRO A 29 10.21 -20.71 15.88
C PRO A 29 10.17 -22.06 15.15
N ASN A 30 8.98 -22.67 14.96
CA ASN A 30 8.81 -24.00 14.37
C ASN A 30 8.13 -24.01 13.00
N GLY A 31 7.83 -22.85 12.42
CA GLY A 31 7.08 -22.81 11.15
C GLY A 31 7.05 -21.42 10.57
N GLU A 32 7.93 -21.20 9.60
CA GLU A 32 7.99 -20.01 8.78
C GLU A 32 6.63 -19.81 8.11
N ASN A 33 5.91 -18.74 8.44
CA ASN A 33 4.63 -18.38 7.80
C ASN A 33 4.86 -17.78 6.39
N ILE A 34 5.73 -18.43 5.60
CA ILE A 34 6.14 -18.04 4.25
C ILE A 34 4.93 -17.72 3.35
N PHE A 35 3.83 -18.45 3.54
CA PHE A 35 2.59 -18.20 2.81
C PHE A 35 2.02 -16.81 3.07
N LEU A 36 1.94 -16.38 4.34
CA LEU A 36 1.44 -15.04 4.71
C LEU A 36 2.35 -13.96 4.16
N PHE A 37 3.66 -14.18 4.18
CA PHE A 37 4.63 -13.28 3.57
C PHE A 37 4.42 -13.12 2.06
N TYR A 38 4.31 -14.22 1.30
CA TYR A 38 4.09 -14.14 -0.15
C TYR A 38 2.74 -13.52 -0.49
N LEU A 39 1.70 -13.81 0.31
CA LEU A 39 0.39 -13.19 0.13
C LEU A 39 0.43 -11.68 0.37
N ALA A 40 1.07 -11.25 1.47
CA ALA A 40 1.32 -9.85 1.76
C ALA A 40 2.11 -9.17 0.63
N TRP A 41 3.15 -9.83 0.12
CA TRP A 41 4.01 -9.32 -0.92
C TRP A 41 3.29 -9.09 -2.25
N ILE A 42 2.55 -10.10 -2.76
CA ILE A 42 1.78 -9.97 -4.00
C ILE A 42 0.74 -8.85 -3.87
N LEU A 43 0.03 -8.80 -2.74
CA LEU A 43 -0.93 -7.73 -2.45
C LEU A 43 -0.24 -6.37 -2.33
N GLY A 44 0.98 -6.32 -1.83
CA GLY A 44 1.81 -5.13 -1.75
C GLY A 44 2.15 -4.58 -3.13
N ILE A 45 2.58 -5.43 -4.06
CA ILE A 45 2.83 -5.04 -5.46
C ILE A 45 1.54 -4.48 -6.09
N VAL A 46 0.42 -5.19 -5.92
CA VAL A 46 -0.89 -4.73 -6.41
C VAL A 46 -1.27 -3.39 -5.78
N SER A 47 -0.97 -3.20 -4.49
CA SER A 47 -1.20 -1.95 -3.77
C SER A 47 -0.39 -0.79 -4.36
N VAL A 48 0.90 -0.99 -4.65
CA VAL A 48 1.76 0.03 -5.27
C VAL A 48 1.16 0.49 -6.60
N VAL A 49 0.86 -0.45 -7.49
CA VAL A 49 0.35 -0.14 -8.84
C VAL A 49 -1.02 0.54 -8.76
N SER A 50 -1.96 -0.03 -8.00
CA SER A 50 -3.32 0.50 -7.91
C SER A 50 -3.40 1.86 -7.22
N ASN A 51 -2.57 2.13 -6.19
CA ASN A 51 -2.50 3.44 -5.54
C ASN A 51 -1.80 4.49 -6.40
N LEU A 52 -0.79 4.12 -7.19
CA LEU A 52 -0.20 5.03 -8.19
C LEU A 52 -1.24 5.45 -9.23
N ILE A 53 -1.99 4.49 -9.77
CA ILE A 53 -3.09 4.78 -10.72
C ILE A 53 -4.16 5.64 -10.06
N LEU A 54 -4.53 5.37 -8.79
CA LEU A 54 -5.48 6.19 -8.06
C LEU A 54 -4.97 7.63 -7.92
N ALA A 55 -3.73 7.81 -7.50
CA ALA A 55 -3.14 9.12 -7.27
C ALA A 55 -2.99 9.94 -8.56
N ASP A 56 -2.67 9.29 -9.69
CA ASP A 56 -2.68 9.91 -11.02
C ASP A 56 -4.10 10.40 -11.40
N ASN A 57 -5.12 9.56 -11.22
CA ASN A 57 -6.54 9.92 -11.45
C ASN A 57 -7.05 11.06 -10.54
N LEU A 58 -6.41 11.25 -9.39
CA LEU A 58 -6.72 12.33 -8.46
C LEU A 58 -5.99 13.64 -8.83
N GLY A 59 -5.03 13.61 -9.76
CA GLY A 59 -4.21 14.77 -10.11
C GLY A 59 -3.24 15.16 -9.00
N ILE A 60 -2.76 14.20 -8.23
CA ILE A 60 -1.73 14.43 -7.21
C ILE A 60 -0.45 14.93 -7.88
N ASN A 61 0.28 15.84 -7.21
CA ASN A 61 1.55 16.35 -7.70
C ASN A 61 2.54 15.21 -8.01
N LYS A 62 3.20 15.27 -9.17
CA LYS A 62 4.23 14.32 -9.64
C LYS A 62 5.33 14.07 -8.62
N TRP A 63 5.69 15.07 -7.81
CA TRP A 63 6.66 14.89 -6.72
C TRP A 63 6.15 13.93 -5.65
N ALA A 64 4.89 14.06 -5.22
CA ALA A 64 4.29 13.16 -4.25
C ALA A 64 4.09 11.75 -4.83
N LEU A 65 3.76 11.64 -6.11
CA LEU A 65 3.75 10.35 -6.84
C LEU A 65 5.14 9.70 -6.87
N GLY A 66 6.19 10.47 -7.13
CA GLY A 66 7.56 9.99 -7.14
C GLY A 66 8.01 9.46 -5.77
N VAL A 67 7.74 10.23 -4.70
CA VAL A 67 8.05 9.81 -3.33
C VAL A 67 7.25 8.56 -2.94
N PHE A 68 5.96 8.50 -3.28
CA PHE A 68 5.14 7.32 -3.04
C PHE A 68 5.66 6.08 -3.80
N GLY A 69 6.04 6.26 -5.07
CA GLY A 69 6.65 5.20 -5.87
C GLY A 69 7.96 4.69 -5.26
N LEU A 70 8.82 5.61 -4.79
CA LEU A 70 10.07 5.25 -4.09
C LEU A 70 9.82 4.43 -2.82
N PHE A 71 8.85 4.83 -1.99
CA PHE A 71 8.46 4.03 -0.83
C PHE A 71 7.84 2.68 -1.23
N GLY A 72 7.12 2.64 -2.34
CA GLY A 72 6.57 1.42 -2.93
C GLY A 72 7.63 0.42 -3.40
N ILE A 73 8.88 0.83 -3.65
CA ILE A 73 9.97 -0.07 -4.02
C ILE A 73 10.24 -1.11 -2.92
N ALA A 74 9.94 -0.80 -1.65
CA ALA A 74 10.05 -1.76 -0.56
C ALA A 74 9.21 -3.03 -0.81
N TRP A 75 8.05 -2.89 -1.48
CA TRP A 75 7.23 -4.02 -1.90
C TRP A 75 7.75 -4.74 -3.14
N LEU A 76 8.55 -4.07 -3.99
CA LEU A 76 9.13 -4.70 -5.19
C LEU A 76 10.39 -5.50 -4.87
N PHE A 77 11.10 -5.15 -3.79
CA PHE A 77 12.32 -5.82 -3.36
C PHE A 77 12.13 -6.40 -1.94
N PRO A 78 11.62 -7.64 -1.80
CA PRO A 78 11.32 -8.27 -0.51
C PRO A 78 12.45 -8.22 0.52
N PRO A 79 13.75 -8.39 0.16
CA PRO A 79 14.84 -8.24 1.13
C PRO A 79 14.87 -6.87 1.81
N MET A 80 14.39 -5.82 1.15
CA MET A 80 14.33 -4.47 1.70
C MET A 80 13.42 -4.38 2.93
N LEU A 81 12.36 -5.18 2.98
CA LEU A 81 11.38 -5.20 4.08
C LEU A 81 12.02 -5.55 5.44
N PHE A 82 13.15 -6.27 5.40
CA PHE A 82 13.90 -6.69 6.60
C PHE A 82 15.10 -5.78 6.92
N THR A 83 15.27 -4.68 6.18
CA THR A 83 16.35 -3.69 6.43
C THR A 83 15.85 -2.54 7.30
N PHE A 84 16.79 -1.78 7.89
CA PHE A 84 16.47 -0.54 8.62
C PHE A 84 15.70 0.48 7.77
N PHE A 85 15.82 0.44 6.44
CA PHE A 85 15.09 1.29 5.51
C PHE A 85 13.70 0.76 5.15
N GLY A 86 13.44 -0.55 5.30
CA GLY A 86 12.19 -1.18 4.91
C GLY A 86 10.99 -0.65 5.68
N ILE A 87 11.05 -0.73 7.01
CA ILE A 87 9.95 -0.30 7.89
C ILE A 87 9.60 1.19 7.68
N PRO A 88 10.56 2.15 7.67
CA PRO A 88 10.26 3.55 7.37
C PRO A 88 9.59 3.74 6.00
N CYS A 89 10.05 3.03 4.95
CA CYS A 89 9.43 3.09 3.63
C CYS A 89 7.99 2.55 3.65
N LEU A 90 7.71 1.45 4.35
CA LEU A 90 6.36 0.91 4.49
C LEU A 90 5.42 1.88 5.22
N VAL A 91 5.89 2.50 6.30
CA VAL A 91 5.11 3.52 7.03
C VAL A 91 4.85 4.74 6.16
N GLY A 92 5.85 5.21 5.42
CA GLY A 92 5.70 6.30 4.47
C GLY A 92 4.69 5.95 3.36
N PHE A 93 4.81 4.76 2.78
CA PHE A 93 3.89 4.24 1.78
C PHE A 93 2.45 4.19 2.31
N LEU A 94 2.23 3.66 3.52
CA LEU A 94 0.92 3.63 4.16
C LEU A 94 0.35 5.04 4.38
N GLY A 95 1.15 5.97 4.88
CA GLY A 95 0.74 7.36 5.13
C GLY A 95 0.29 8.08 3.84
N PHE A 96 1.06 7.94 2.77
CA PHE A 96 0.69 8.47 1.46
C PHE A 96 -0.56 7.79 0.87
N GLY A 97 -0.68 6.47 1.02
CA GLY A 97 -1.87 5.72 0.61
C GLY A 97 -3.13 6.23 1.33
N ILE A 98 -3.08 6.40 2.65
CA ILE A 98 -4.16 6.99 3.44
C ILE A 98 -4.51 8.40 2.93
N TYR A 99 -3.51 9.23 2.67
CA TYR A 99 -3.71 10.58 2.13
C TYR A 99 -4.45 10.56 0.77
N PHE A 100 -4.05 9.68 -0.16
CA PHE A 100 -4.71 9.56 -1.46
C PHE A 100 -6.17 9.11 -1.31
N HIS A 101 -6.44 8.15 -0.42
CA HIS A 101 -7.80 7.70 -0.14
C HIS A 101 -8.65 8.78 0.52
N GLY A 102 -8.09 9.60 1.41
CA GLY A 102 -8.76 10.78 1.95
C GLY A 102 -9.15 11.77 0.85
N LYS A 103 -8.22 12.09 -0.06
CA LYS A 103 -8.49 12.95 -1.22
C LYS A 103 -9.54 12.37 -2.17
N ALA A 104 -9.51 11.05 -2.39
CA ALA A 104 -10.52 10.38 -3.22
C ALA A 104 -11.93 10.49 -2.60
N PHE A 105 -12.02 10.37 -1.28
CA PHE A 105 -13.29 10.51 -0.56
C PHE A 105 -13.85 11.93 -0.64
N GLU A 106 -13.01 12.96 -0.44
CA GLU A 106 -13.40 14.38 -0.62
C GLU A 106 -13.95 14.63 -2.03
N LYS A 107 -13.25 14.14 -3.08
CA LYS A 107 -13.66 14.31 -4.48
C LYS A 107 -14.98 13.60 -4.80
N SER A 108 -15.22 12.44 -4.19
CA SER A 108 -16.44 11.66 -4.38
C SER A 108 -17.64 12.27 -3.66
N SER A 109 -17.43 12.85 -2.48
CA SER A 109 -18.47 13.56 -1.72
C SER A 109 -18.96 14.80 -2.48
N LYS A 110 -18.05 15.60 -3.04
CA LYS A 110 -18.38 16.79 -3.84
C LYS A 110 -19.19 16.52 -5.12
N LYS A 111 -19.14 15.30 -5.67
CA LYS A 111 -19.94 14.92 -6.85
C LYS A 111 -21.39 14.55 -6.52
N THR A 112 -21.71 14.38 -5.23
CA THR A 112 -23.03 13.89 -4.77
C THR A 112 -23.88 15.00 -4.15
N ALA A 113 -23.30 16.18 -3.92
CA ALA A 113 -23.98 17.41 -3.50
C ALA A 113 -24.23 18.31 -4.72
#